data_AF-A0A256XSX6-F1
#
_entry.id   AF-A0A256XSX6-F1
#
_cell.length_a   1.000
_cell.length_b   1.000
_cell.length_c   1.000
_cell.angle_alpha   90.00
_cell.angle_beta   90.00
_cell.angle_gamma   90.00
#
_symmetry.space_group_name_H-M   'P 1'
#
loop_
_entity.id
_entity.type
_entity.pdbx_description
1 polymer ?
#
loop_
_entity_poly.entity_id
_entity_poly.type
_entity_poly.pdbx_seq_one_letter_code
_entity_poly.pdbx_strand_id
1 'polypeptide(L)' 'MDDGTGEAKVYSSNSRVFEELSRMTIDELRDYHELGIAKNILRYIEEEIKGSDIEIQGYMYKMKNKLPQMIAFNVKRTNF' A
#
# COMPACT_ATOMS: atom_id res chain seq x y z
N MET A 1 -8.63 0.91 -4.62
CA MET A 1 -8.70 2.37 -4.39
C MET A 1 -10.04 2.84 -4.90
N ASP A 2 -10.64 3.84 -4.26
CA ASP A 2 -11.83 4.46 -4.84
C ASP A 2 -11.40 5.53 -5.85
N ASP A 3 -11.53 5.21 -7.13
CA ASP A 3 -11.41 6.17 -8.24
C ASP A 3 -12.78 6.45 -8.88
N GLY A 4 -13.87 6.12 -8.19
CA GLY A 4 -15.24 6.13 -8.71
C GLY A 4 -15.64 4.90 -9.53
N THR A 5 -14.68 4.04 -9.91
CA THR A 5 -14.97 2.76 -10.63
C THR A 5 -14.97 1.55 -9.70
N GLY A 6 -14.26 1.64 -8.56
CA GLY A 6 -14.05 0.53 -7.64
C GLY A 6 -13.07 -0.54 -8.17
N GLU A 7 -12.51 -0.36 -9.37
CA GLU A 7 -11.67 -1.35 -10.03
C GLU A 7 -10.18 -0.96 -10.08
N ALA A 8 -9.82 0.25 -9.61
CA ALA A 8 -8.44 0.72 -9.59
C ALA A 8 -7.52 -0.13 -8.70
N LYS A 9 -6.42 -0.60 -9.31
CA LYS A 9 -5.38 -1.39 -8.65
C LYS A 9 -4.04 -0.67 -8.71
N VAL A 10 -3.42 -0.56 -7.54
CA VAL A 10 -2.07 -0.03 -7.34
C VAL A 10 -1.22 -1.14 -6.73
N TYR A 11 -0.03 -1.36 -7.28
CA TYR A 11 0.94 -2.32 -6.80
C TYR A 11 2.22 -1.60 -6.40
N SER A 12 2.93 -2.13 -5.43
CA SER A 12 4.28 -1.67 -5.09
C SER A 12 5.08 -2.83 -4.51
N SER A 13 6.35 -2.88 -4.87
CA SER A 13 7.38 -3.70 -4.22
C SER A 13 8.45 -2.83 -3.55
N ASN A 14 8.23 -1.51 -3.49
CA ASN A 14 9.16 -0.56 -2.89
C ASN A 14 8.99 -0.55 -1.37
N SER A 15 10.06 -0.86 -0.63
CA SER A 15 10.04 -0.87 0.84
C SER A 15 9.60 0.48 1.40
N ARG A 16 10.00 1.60 0.81
CA ARG A 16 9.58 2.94 1.26
C ARG A 16 8.05 3.12 1.23
N VAL A 17 7.38 2.57 0.21
CA VAL A 17 5.92 2.62 0.12
C VAL A 17 5.29 1.81 1.24
N PHE A 18 5.84 0.63 1.54
CA PHE A 18 5.41 -0.17 2.67
C PHE A 18 5.61 0.60 3.98
N GLU A 19 6.80 1.12 4.23
CA GLU A 19 7.17 1.78 5.49
C GLU A 19 6.34 3.03 5.75
N GLU A 20 6.02 3.81 4.72
CA GLU A 20 5.15 4.98 4.87
C GLU A 20 3.68 4.59 5.14
N LEU A 21 3.20 3.51 4.53
CA LEU A 21 1.86 2.99 4.77
C LEU A 21 1.74 2.36 6.16
N SER A 22 2.71 1.55 6.56
CA SER A 22 2.68 0.80 7.82
C SER A 22 3.17 1.62 9.02
N ARG A 23 3.88 2.74 8.78
CA ARG A 23 4.67 3.48 9.78
C ARG A 23 5.67 2.58 10.51
N MET A 24 6.15 1.56 9.83
CA MET A 24 7.00 0.49 10.37
C MET A 24 8.05 0.10 9.33
N THR A 25 9.28 -0.04 9.78
CA THR A 25 10.42 -0.44 8.95
C THR A 25 10.29 -1.87 8.43
N ILE A 26 11.02 -2.19 7.35
CA ILE A 26 11.09 -3.57 6.83
C ILE A 26 11.72 -4.54 7.86
N ASP A 27 12.64 -4.04 8.71
CA ASP A 27 13.29 -4.85 9.73
C ASP A 27 12.32 -5.21 10.86
N GLU A 28 11.50 -4.28 11.33
CA GLU A 28 10.43 -4.56 12.30
C GLU A 28 9.42 -5.58 11.76
N LEU A 29 9.07 -5.52 10.46
CA LEU A 29 8.22 -6.53 9.84
C LEU A 29 8.87 -7.92 9.87
N ARG A 30 10.18 -8.01 9.65
CA ARG A 30 10.94 -9.27 9.71
C ARG A 30 10.91 -9.83 11.13
N ASP A 31 11.13 -9.00 12.14
CA ASP A 31 11.07 -9.42 13.55
C ASP A 31 9.67 -9.95 13.90
N TYR A 32 8.60 -9.28 13.47
CA TYR A 32 7.24 -9.77 13.65
C TYR A 32 6.93 -11.06 12.89
N HIS A 33 7.58 -11.28 11.75
CA HIS A 33 7.46 -12.52 11.02
C HIS A 33 8.14 -13.68 11.77
N GLU A 34 9.34 -13.46 12.30
CA GLU A 34 10.07 -14.44 13.12
C GLU A 34 9.32 -14.79 14.41
N LEU A 35 8.61 -13.83 15.00
CA LEU A 35 7.73 -14.03 16.15
C LEU A 35 6.37 -14.67 15.79
N GLY A 36 6.08 -14.90 14.51
CA GLY A 36 4.84 -15.52 14.04
C GLY A 36 3.59 -14.62 14.13
N ILE A 37 3.77 -13.31 14.36
CA ILE A 37 2.66 -12.36 14.56
C ILE A 37 2.45 -11.38 13.40
N ALA A 38 3.32 -11.38 12.39
CA ALA A 38 3.25 -10.46 11.24
C ALA A 38 1.86 -10.40 10.59
N LYS A 39 1.17 -11.54 10.44
CA LYS A 39 -0.18 -11.58 9.84
C LYS A 39 -1.19 -10.73 10.62
N ASN A 40 -1.12 -10.72 11.95
CA ASN A 40 -2.02 -9.93 12.78
C ASN A 40 -1.71 -8.43 12.68
N ILE A 41 -0.42 -8.08 12.64
CA ILE A 41 0.05 -6.70 12.46
C ILE A 41 -0.36 -6.15 11.10
N LEU A 42 -0.15 -6.92 10.02
CA LEU A 42 -0.54 -6.51 8.67
C LEU A 42 -2.05 -6.29 8.55
N ARG A 43 -2.87 -7.13 9.19
CA ARG A 43 -4.33 -6.93 9.22
C ARG A 43 -4.71 -5.64 9.96
N TYR A 44 -4.04 -5.32 11.06
CA TYR A 44 -4.29 -4.06 11.78
C TYR A 44 -3.98 -2.85 10.90
N ILE A 45 -2.82 -2.86 10.24
CA ILE A 45 -2.41 -1.80 9.30
C ILE A 45 -3.40 -1.67 8.14
N GLU A 46 -3.89 -2.80 7.60
CA GLU A 46 -4.89 -2.79 6.53
C GLU A 46 -6.16 -2.05 6.95
N GLU A 47 -6.68 -2.33 8.16
CA GLU A 47 -7.87 -1.64 8.69
C GLU A 47 -7.62 -0.16 8.96
N GLU A 48 -6.42 0.23 9.39
CA GLU A 48 -6.07 1.64 9.59
C GLU A 48 -6.00 2.42 8.27
N ILE A 49 -5.52 1.79 7.20
CA ILE A 49 -5.36 2.42 5.88
C ILE A 49 -6.70 2.51 5.14
N LYS A 50 -7.64 1.60 5.39
CA LYS A 50 -8.97 1.61 4.76
C LYS A 50 -9.69 2.92 5.07
N GLY A 51 -10.11 3.62 4.02
CA GLY A 51 -10.81 4.91 4.14
C GLY A 51 -9.92 6.10 4.49
N SER A 52 -8.59 5.91 4.60
CA SER A 52 -7.65 7.01 4.75
C SER A 52 -7.39 7.73 3.43
N ASP A 53 -7.24 9.05 3.48
CA ASP A 53 -6.79 9.85 2.34
C ASP A 53 -5.27 9.69 2.14
N ILE A 54 -4.90 9.15 0.99
CA ILE A 54 -3.51 8.81 0.64
C ILE A 54 -3.21 9.32 -0.77
N GLU A 55 -2.22 10.19 -0.86
CA GLU A 55 -1.62 10.58 -2.12
C GLU A 55 -0.66 9.49 -2.59
N ILE A 56 -0.78 9.05 -3.84
CA ILE A 56 0.05 8.00 -4.44
C ILE A 56 0.75 8.57 -5.67
N GLN A 57 2.07 8.38 -5.73
CA GLN A 57 2.88 8.70 -6.90
C GLN A 57 3.39 7.41 -7.53
N GLY A 58 3.17 7.26 -8.83
CA GLY A 58 3.47 6.01 -9.53
C GLY A 58 3.46 6.13 -11.05
N TYR A 59 3.88 5.05 -11.70
CA TYR A 59 3.80 4.88 -13.15
C TYR A 59 2.52 4.14 -13.52
N MET A 60 1.75 4.71 -14.44
CA MET A 60 0.52 4.09 -14.94
C MET A 60 0.81 3.27 -16.20
N TYR A 61 0.40 2.01 -16.17
CA TYR A 61 0.49 1.09 -17.31
C TYR A 61 -0.91 0.85 -17.87
N LYS A 62 -1.09 1.20 -19.14
CA LYS A 62 -2.30 0.90 -19.91
C LYS A 62 -2.00 -0.25 -20.87
N MET A 63 -2.67 -1.39 -20.68
CA MET A 63 -2.54 -2.55 -21.57
C MET A 63 -3.85 -2.74 -22.34
N LYS A 64 -3.75 -3.22 -23.58
CA LYS A 64 -4.93 -3.54 -24.39
C LYS A 64 -5.78 -4.61 -23.69
N ASN A 65 -7.08 -4.36 -23.56
CA ASN A 65 -8.05 -5.25 -22.91
C ASN A 65 -7.80 -5.53 -21.42
N LYS A 66 -7.09 -4.65 -20.71
CA LYS A 66 -6.96 -4.71 -19.25
C LYS A 66 -7.24 -3.35 -18.65
N LEU A 67 -7.71 -3.36 -17.40
CA LEU A 67 -7.85 -2.15 -16.61
C LEU A 67 -6.47 -1.51 -16.38
N PRO A 68 -6.38 -0.17 -16.33
CA PRO A 68 -5.16 0.52 -15.97
C PRO A 68 -4.63 0.03 -14.62
N GLN A 69 -3.32 -0.15 -14.53
CA GLN A 69 -2.63 -0.51 -13.29
C GLN A 69 -1.57 0.53 -12.99
N MET A 70 -1.40 0.86 -11.72
CA MET A 70 -0.32 1.76 -11.28
C MET A 70 0.73 0.98 -10.50
N ILE A 71 2.00 1.28 -10.76
CA ILE A 71 3.13 0.87 -9.93
C ILE A 71 3.56 2.07 -9.10
N ALA A 72 3.26 2.06 -7.80
CA ALA A 72 3.62 3.14 -6.89
C ALA A 72 5.09 3.06 -6.49
N PHE A 73 5.76 4.21 -6.51
CA PHE A 73 7.13 4.34 -5.98
C PHE A 73 7.19 5.25 -4.75
N ASN A 74 6.12 6.00 -4.47
CA ASN A 74 6.00 6.85 -3.30
C ASN A 74 4.52 6.99 -2.91
N VAL A 75 4.27 7.19 -1.63
CA VAL A 75 2.95 7.43 -1.05
C VAL A 75 3.09 8.48 0.04
N LYS A 76 2.02 9.19 0.34
CA LYS A 76 1.97 10.15 1.43
C LYS A 76 0.57 10.17 2.01
N ARG A 77 0.46 9.91 3.31
CA ARG A 77 -0.80 10.12 4.02
C ARG A 77 -1.07 11.62 4.11
N THR A 78 -2.21 12.07 3.59
CA THR A 78 -2.66 13.45 3.73
C THR A 78 -3.57 13.48 4.96
N ASN A 79 -3.02 13.86 6.11
CA ASN A 79 -3.69 13.74 7.42
C ASN A 79 -4.97 14.59 7.55
N PHE A 80 -5.98 13.94 8.18
CA PHE A 80 -7.07 14.37 9.09
C PHE A 80 -7.78 15.71 8.85
#